data_AF-A0AAV5M0Z2-F1
#
_entry.id   AF-A0AAV5M0Z2-F1
#
_cell.length_a   1.000
_cell.length_b   1.000
_cell.length_c   1.000
_cell.angle_alpha   90.00
_cell.angle_beta   90.00
_cell.angle_gamma   90.00
#
_symmetry.space_group_name_H-M   'P 1'
#
loop_
_entity.id
_entity.type
_entity.pdbx_description
1 polymer ?
#
loop_
_entity_poly.entity_id
_entity_poly.type
_entity_poly.pdbx_seq_one_letter_code
_entity_poly.pdbx_strand_id
1 'polypeptide(L)'
;MEGASYQRFPKIKIREMKDDYLKFELRDTDSSMANALRRVMIAEVPNIAIDLVEIEVNSSVLNDEFIAHRLGLSLSPANGPCPCDSRMIATHATVTANASSALLSSICGPNA
;
A
#
# COMPACT_ATOMS: atom_id res chain seq x y z
N MET A 1 -11.38 -29.28 -27.30
CA MET A 1 -11.45 -27.86 -27.74
C MET A 1 -10.03 -27.42 -28.02
N GLU A 2 -9.78 -27.08 -29.29
CA GLU A 2 -8.47 -26.84 -29.90
C GLU A 2 -7.63 -25.80 -29.15
N GLY A 3 -6.45 -26.24 -28.70
CA GLY A 3 -5.36 -25.35 -28.30
C GLY A 3 -4.71 -24.75 -29.54
N ALA A 4 -5.35 -23.76 -30.15
CA ALA A 4 -4.71 -22.93 -31.16
C ALA A 4 -3.86 -21.88 -30.45
N SER A 5 -2.54 -22.09 -30.41
CA SER A 5 -1.56 -21.10 -29.97
C SER A 5 -1.51 -19.94 -30.98
N TYR A 6 -2.50 -19.04 -30.91
CA TYR A 6 -2.42 -17.76 -31.58
C TYR A 6 -1.54 -16.87 -30.71
N GLN A 7 -0.40 -16.41 -31.22
CA GLN A 7 0.35 -15.32 -30.61
C GLN A 7 -0.54 -14.07 -30.66
N ARG A 8 -1.38 -13.92 -29.64
CA ARG A 8 -2.24 -12.77 -29.46
C ARG A 8 -1.33 -11.63 -29.00
N PHE A 9 -1.27 -10.58 -29.80
CA PHE A 9 -0.63 -9.34 -29.39
C PHE A 9 -1.66 -8.51 -28.63
N PRO A 10 -1.61 -8.45 -27.29
CA PRO A 10 -2.57 -7.67 -26.53
C PRO A 10 -2.42 -6.20 -26.89
N LYS A 11 -3.53 -5.53 -27.18
CA LYS A 11 -3.56 -4.09 -27.49
C LYS A 11 -4.15 -3.34 -26.32
N ILE A 12 -3.41 -2.37 -25.80
CA ILE A 12 -3.84 -1.50 -24.70
C ILE A 12 -4.24 -0.14 -25.26
N LYS A 13 -5.42 0.36 -24.88
CA LYS A 13 -5.86 1.73 -25.17
C LYS A 13 -6.18 2.44 -23.86
N ILE A 14 -5.46 3.51 -23.56
CA ILE A 14 -5.72 4.32 -22.36
C ILE A 14 -6.90 5.26 -22.67
N ARG A 15 -7.94 5.23 -21.82
CA ARG A 15 -9.11 6.12 -21.92
C ARG A 15 -8.94 7.38 -21.08
N GLU A 16 -8.57 7.22 -19.82
CA GLU A 16 -8.41 8.31 -18.85
C GLU A 16 -7.23 8.02 -17.93
N MET A 17 -6.44 9.06 -17.64
CA MET A 17 -5.36 9.04 -16.66
C MET A 17 -5.56 10.23 -15.70
N LYS A 18 -5.70 9.93 -14.41
CA LYS A 18 -5.73 10.89 -13.31
C LYS A 18 -4.79 10.38 -12.20
N ASP A 19 -4.51 11.23 -11.23
CA ASP A 19 -3.59 10.90 -10.12
C ASP A 19 -4.10 9.72 -9.27
N ASP A 20 -5.42 9.62 -9.07
CA ASP A 20 -6.02 8.56 -8.24
C ASP A 20 -6.41 7.29 -9.01
N TYR A 21 -6.65 7.39 -10.32
CA TYR A 21 -7.14 6.26 -11.11
C TYR A 21 -6.73 6.31 -12.59
N LEU A 22 -6.46 5.12 -13.14
CA LEU A 22 -6.16 4.89 -14.55
C LEU A 22 -7.23 3.97 -15.16
N LYS A 23 -7.89 4.41 -16.24
CA LYS A 23 -8.83 3.57 -17.01
C LYS A 23 -8.21 3.21 -18.35
N PHE A 24 -8.02 1.93 -18.60
CA PHE A 24 -7.54 1.41 -19.88
C PHE A 24 -8.41 0.26 -20.38
N GLU A 25 -8.47 0.09 -21.69
CA GLU A 25 -9.04 -1.08 -22.35
C GLU A 25 -7.95 -2.04 -22.80
N LEU A 26 -8.17 -3.32 -22.57
CA LEU A 26 -7.32 -4.40 -23.06
C LEU A 26 -8.09 -5.18 -24.13
N ARG A 27 -7.54 -5.26 -25.35
CA ARG A 27 -8.11 -5.99 -26.49
C ARG A 27 -7.18 -7.11 -26.91
N ASP A 28 -7.74 -8.11 -27.59
CA ASP A 28 -6.99 -9.26 -28.13
C ASP A 28 -6.24 -10.05 -27.03
N THR A 29 -6.89 -10.33 -25.89
CA THR A 29 -6.32 -11.14 -24.79
C THR A 29 -7.31 -12.19 -24.29
N ASP A 30 -6.80 -13.23 -23.65
CA ASP A 30 -7.62 -14.22 -22.96
C ASP A 30 -8.12 -13.70 -21.61
N SER A 31 -9.32 -14.11 -21.20
CA SER A 31 -9.87 -13.77 -19.88
C SER A 31 -8.96 -14.22 -18.73
N SER A 32 -8.19 -15.29 -18.93
CA SER A 32 -7.23 -15.80 -17.95
C SER A 32 -6.09 -14.80 -17.70
N MET A 33 -5.57 -14.16 -18.75
CA MET A 33 -4.51 -13.16 -18.65
C MET A 33 -5.02 -11.88 -17.98
N ALA A 34 -6.21 -11.41 -18.35
CA ALA A 34 -6.83 -10.25 -17.70
C ALA A 34 -7.08 -10.48 -16.20
N ASN A 35 -7.52 -11.69 -15.82
CA ASN A 35 -7.72 -12.05 -14.42
C ASN A 35 -6.39 -12.18 -13.66
N ALA A 36 -5.35 -12.73 -14.29
CA ALA A 36 -4.01 -12.80 -13.71
C ALA A 36 -3.48 -11.39 -13.43
N LEU A 37 -3.58 -10.46 -14.39
CA LEU A 37 -3.17 -9.07 -14.22
C LEU A 37 -3.90 -8.40 -13.04
N ARG A 38 -5.22 -8.60 -12.91
CA ARG A 38 -6.00 -8.09 -11.77
C ARG A 38 -5.49 -8.61 -10.44
N ARG A 39 -5.08 -9.88 -10.37
CA ARG A 39 -4.56 -10.49 -9.14
C ARG A 39 -3.18 -9.96 -8.79
N VAL A 40 -2.29 -9.85 -9.78
CA VAL A 40 -0.93 -9.30 -9.62
C VAL A 40 -1.00 -7.86 -9.12
N MET A 41 -1.87 -7.03 -9.71
CA MET A 41 -2.06 -5.63 -9.28
C MET A 41 -2.51 -5.48 -7.81
N ILE A 42 -3.20 -6.48 -7.25
CA ILE A 42 -3.67 -6.45 -5.86
C ILE A 42 -2.63 -7.08 -4.91
N ALA A 43 -1.96 -8.14 -5.35
CA ALA A 43 -1.16 -8.99 -4.47
C ALA A 43 0.35 -8.69 -4.49
N GLU A 44 0.88 -8.20 -5.62
CA GLU A 44 2.33 -8.10 -5.83
C GLU A 44 2.83 -6.66 -5.89
N VAL A 45 1.95 -5.68 -5.78
CA VAL A 45 2.37 -4.27 -5.66
C VAL A 45 2.88 -4.04 -4.24
N PRO A 46 4.18 -3.76 -4.05
CA PRO A 46 4.72 -3.50 -2.72
C PRO A 46 4.11 -2.22 -2.17
N ASN A 47 3.56 -2.28 -0.95
CA ASN A 47 3.02 -1.14 -0.25
C ASN A 47 3.73 -0.97 1.10
N ILE A 48 3.94 0.29 1.49
CA ILE A 48 4.53 0.63 2.79
C ILE A 48 3.40 0.78 3.80
N ALA A 49 3.47 0.01 4.88
CA ALA A 49 2.53 0.04 5.98
C ALA A 49 3.28 0.01 7.32
N ILE A 50 2.58 0.38 8.38
CA ILE A 50 3.10 0.35 9.75
C ILE A 50 3.04 -1.09 10.26
N ASP A 51 4.21 -1.64 10.61
CA ASP A 51 4.33 -3.03 11.11
C ASP A 51 4.53 -3.07 12.63
N LEU A 52 5.32 -2.13 13.18
CA LEU A 52 5.53 -2.03 14.62
C LEU A 52 4.98 -0.72 15.18
N VAL A 53 4.09 -0.84 16.16
CA VAL A 53 3.55 0.27 16.93
C VAL A 53 3.99 0.11 18.38
N GLU A 54 4.72 1.11 18.88
CA GLU A 54 5.09 1.22 20.28
C GLU A 54 4.24 2.31 20.94
N ILE A 55 3.49 1.95 21.97
CA ILE A 55 2.60 2.87 22.69
C ILE A 55 3.29 3.25 23.99
N GLU A 56 3.63 4.53 24.13
CA GLU A 56 4.27 5.06 25.34
C GLU A 56 3.24 5.33 26.44
N VAL A 57 2.12 5.96 26.07
CA VAL A 57 1.03 6.32 26.98
C VAL A 57 -0.30 6.21 26.24
N ASN A 58 -1.21 5.38 26.77
CA ASN A 58 -2.61 5.35 26.35
C ASN A 58 -3.50 5.79 27.51
N SER A 59 -4.17 6.94 27.34
CA SER A 59 -5.17 7.47 28.28
C SER A 59 -6.62 7.23 27.82
N SER A 60 -6.80 6.51 26.71
CA SER A 60 -8.09 6.20 26.11
C SER A 60 -8.79 5.02 26.79
N VAL A 61 -10.10 4.91 26.56
CA VAL A 61 -10.92 3.75 26.96
C VAL A 61 -10.74 2.57 25.99
N LEU A 62 -10.11 2.81 24.84
CA LEU A 62 -9.84 1.78 23.82
C LEU A 62 -8.56 1.02 24.12
N ASN A 63 -8.60 -0.28 23.91
CA ASN A 63 -7.45 -1.16 24.03
C ASN A 63 -6.38 -0.85 22.98
N ASP A 64 -5.12 -1.09 23.35
CA ASP A 64 -3.92 -0.84 22.55
C ASP A 64 -3.92 -1.63 21.23
N GLU A 65 -4.39 -2.89 21.25
CA GLU A 65 -4.47 -3.74 20.05
C GLU A 65 -5.44 -3.17 19.01
N PHE A 66 -6.51 -2.52 19.44
CA PHE A 66 -7.49 -1.93 18.54
C PHE A 66 -6.94 -0.68 17.85
N ILE A 67 -6.12 0.10 18.56
CA ILE A 67 -5.43 1.26 18.01
C ILE A 67 -4.38 0.81 17.00
N ALA A 68 -3.54 -0.16 17.37
CA ALA A 68 -2.51 -0.71 16.47
C ALA A 68 -3.13 -1.29 15.19
N HIS A 69 -4.24 -2.03 15.30
CA HIS A 69 -4.92 -2.59 14.13
C HIS A 69 -5.44 -1.51 13.17
N ARG A 70 -5.99 -0.41 13.70
CA ARG A 70 -6.45 0.71 12.87
C ARG A 70 -5.32 1.47 12.21
N LEU A 71 -4.19 1.61 12.90
CA LEU A 71 -2.98 2.24 12.35
C LEU A 71 -2.33 1.37 11.27
N GLY A 72 -2.32 0.04 11.42
CA GLY A 72 -1.80 -0.88 10.41
C GLY A 72 -2.58 -0.88 9.09
N LEU A 73 -3.85 -0.46 9.11
CA LEU A 73 -4.66 -0.28 7.91
C LEU A 73 -4.49 1.12 7.27
N SER A 74 -3.83 2.05 7.94
CA SER A 74 -3.54 3.37 7.39
C SER A 74 -2.34 3.27 6.46
N LEU A 75 -2.54 3.56 5.16
CA LEU A 75 -1.43 3.74 4.24
C LEU A 75 -0.60 4.96 4.66
N SER A 76 0.70 4.78 4.87
CA SER A 76 1.61 5.91 5.01
C SER A 76 1.97 6.40 3.60
N PRO A 77 1.70 7.67 3.24
CA PRO A 77 2.18 8.20 1.98
C PRO A 77 3.70 8.27 2.05
N ALA A 78 4.37 7.52 1.18
CA ALA A 78 5.82 7.45 1.04
C ALA A 78 6.44 8.76 0.49
N ASN A 79 6.05 9.91 1.06
CA ASN A 79 6.53 11.23 0.67
C ASN A 79 7.88 11.57 1.31
N GLY A 80 8.68 10.56 1.64
CA GLY A 80 10.01 10.69 2.20
C GLY A 80 11.04 9.93 1.36
N PRO A 81 12.27 10.43 1.21
CA PRO A 81 13.33 9.69 0.54
C PRO A 81 13.71 8.49 1.40
N CYS A 82 13.17 7.30 1.12
CA CYS A 82 13.69 6.07 1.70
C CYS A 82 15.07 5.80 1.05
N PRO A 83 16.18 5.80 1.82
CA PRO A 83 17.49 5.48 1.28
C PRO A 83 17.47 4.05 0.77
N CYS A 84 18.07 3.88 -0.39
CA CYS A 84 18.36 2.61 -1.03
C CYS A 84 19.27 1.73 -0.13
N ASP A 85 18.66 1.02 0.82
CA ASP A 85 19.21 -0.21 1.37
C ASP A 85 18.11 -1.27 1.49
N SER A 86 18.42 -2.51 1.14
CA SER A 86 17.47 -3.53 0.70
C SER A 86 16.58 -4.13 1.80
N ARG A 87 16.48 -3.51 2.99
CA ARG A 87 15.65 -4.00 4.11
C ARG A 87 15.23 -2.89 5.06
N MET A 88 14.25 -2.07 4.69
CA MET A 88 13.42 -1.36 5.68
C MET A 88 11.98 -1.30 5.18
N ILE A 89 11.19 -2.32 5.57
CA ILE A 89 9.71 -2.30 5.50
C ILE A 89 9.13 -2.07 6.91
N ALA A 90 9.97 -1.93 7.94
CA ALA A 90 9.54 -1.64 9.30
C ALA A 90 9.50 -0.12 9.51
N THR A 91 8.32 0.49 9.33
CA THR A 91 8.07 1.82 9.89
C THR A 91 7.72 1.63 11.37
N HIS A 92 8.62 2.08 12.25
CA HIS A 92 8.37 2.13 13.68
C HIS A 92 7.59 3.42 13.99
N ALA A 93 6.41 3.29 14.58
CA ALA A 93 5.63 4.44 15.05
C ALA A 93 5.53 4.43 16.57
N THR A 94 6.04 5.48 17.21
CA THR A 94 5.80 5.74 18.63
C THR A 94 4.57 6.63 18.78
N VAL A 95 3.55 6.16 19.50
CA VAL A 95 2.29 6.90 19.66
C VAL A 95 2.05 7.25 21.13
N THR A 96 1.86 8.55 21.39
CA THR A 96 1.32 9.06 22.66
C THR A 96 -0.15 9.43 22.44
N ALA A 97 -1.08 8.58 22.91
CA ALA A 97 -2.51 8.79 22.69
C ALA A 97 -3.10 9.69 23.79
N ASN A 98 -3.04 11.01 23.56
CA ASN A 98 -3.84 11.99 24.31
C ASN A 98 -5.15 12.25 23.55
N ALA A 99 -6.27 12.43 24.26
CA ALA A 99 -7.61 12.65 23.68
C ALA A 99 -7.79 13.93 22.83
N SER A 100 -6.70 14.63 22.47
CA SER A 100 -6.67 15.74 21.54
C SER A 100 -5.42 15.62 20.67
N SER A 101 -5.63 15.41 19.38
CA SER A 101 -4.64 15.21 18.31
C SER A 101 -3.68 14.04 18.50
N ALA A 102 -3.90 12.98 17.73
CA ALA A 102 -2.86 12.01 17.39
C ALA A 102 -1.75 12.74 16.61
N LEU A 103 -0.80 13.31 17.33
CA LEU A 103 0.42 13.82 16.72
C LEU A 103 1.24 12.60 16.31
N LEU A 104 1.30 12.39 15.00
CA LEU A 104 2.24 11.53 14.30
C LEU A 104 3.68 12.05 14.50
N SER A 105 4.15 12.14 15.74
CA SER A 105 5.49 12.64 16.05
C SER A 105 6.52 11.53 15.98
N SER A 106 6.70 10.91 14.80
CA SER A 106 7.94 10.21 14.39
C SER A 106 7.83 9.41 13.07
N ILE A 107 6.94 9.73 12.11
CA ILE A 107 7.00 9.02 10.79
C ILE A 107 8.36 9.24 10.08
N CYS A 108 9.14 10.23 10.50
CA CYS A 108 10.56 10.29 10.22
C CYS A 108 11.22 10.97 11.43
N GLY A 109 12.15 10.29 12.10
CA GLY A 109 12.94 10.93 13.14
C GLY A 109 13.61 12.21 12.61
N PRO A 110 13.79 13.25 13.42
CA PRO A 110 14.58 14.38 12.99
C PRO A 110 16.04 13.92 12.96
N ASN A 111 16.68 14.11 11.81
CA ASN A 111 18.14 14.11 11.60
C ASN A 111 18.81 12.76 11.32
N ALA A 112 19.67 12.81 10.30
CA ALA A 112 21.06 12.30 10.25
C ALA A 112 21.45 11.12 11.15
#